data_AF-A0A377YV56-F1
#
_entry.id   AF-A0A377YV56-F1
#
_cell.length_a   1.000
_cell.length_b   1.000
_cell.length_c   1.000
_cell.angle_alpha   90.00
_cell.angle_beta   90.00
_cell.angle_gamma   90.00
#
_symmetry.space_group_name_H-M   'P 1'
#
loop_
_entity.id
_entity.type
_entity.pdbx_description
1 polymer ?
#
loop_
_entity_poly.entity_id
_entity_poly.type
_entity_poly.pdbx_seq_one_letter_code
_entity_poly.pdbx_strand_id
1 'polypeptide(L)'
;MASQPWLGRGFSYELDFINYSGEHITTTHSVYMGALLKGGIVGLLLLLAIIACGLWQAWRKRHTDSRYSLAILFYALVFMASQGMFIISNPRETWVLFWLPLGIALSKGVAEKR
;
A
#
# COMPACT_ATOMS: atom_id res chain seq x y z
N MET A 1 23.54 8.62 -16.24
CA MET A 1 22.44 9.32 -15.55
C MET A 1 22.41 8.80 -14.13
N ALA A 2 22.66 9.67 -13.14
CA ALA A 2 22.78 9.26 -11.74
C ALA A 2 21.48 8.59 -11.30
N SER A 3 21.57 7.31 -10.96
CA SER A 3 20.51 6.56 -10.31
C SER A 3 20.23 7.23 -8.97
N GLN A 4 19.16 8.02 -8.89
CA GLN A 4 18.65 8.57 -7.64
C GLN A 4 17.47 7.71 -7.18
N PRO A 5 17.70 6.48 -6.68
CA PRO A 5 16.62 5.60 -6.23
C PRO A 5 15.83 6.24 -5.08
N TRP A 6 16.46 7.12 -4.31
CA TRP A 6 15.87 7.78 -3.15
C TRP A 6 14.95 8.95 -3.49
N LEU A 7 15.19 9.66 -4.61
CA LEU A 7 14.32 10.77 -5.03
C LEU A 7 13.13 10.31 -5.86
N GLY A 8 13.13 9.04 -6.28
CA GLY A 8 12.11 8.48 -7.17
C GLY A 8 12.38 8.84 -8.63
N ARG A 9 11.77 8.09 -9.55
CA ARG A 9 11.92 8.24 -11.00
C ARG A 9 10.73 8.98 -11.65
N GLY A 10 9.77 9.42 -10.86
CA GLY A 10 8.57 10.12 -11.32
C GLY A 10 7.38 9.20 -11.58
N PHE A 11 6.19 9.80 -11.65
CA PHE A 11 4.92 9.08 -11.78
C PHE A 11 4.82 8.26 -13.07
N SER A 12 5.29 8.82 -14.20
CA SER A 12 5.24 8.17 -15.51
C SER A 12 6.34 7.14 -15.75
N TYR A 13 7.24 6.91 -14.78
CA TYR A 13 8.30 5.93 -14.94
C TYR A 13 7.74 4.51 -14.95
N GLU A 14 7.95 3.78 -16.03
CA GLU A 14 7.64 2.35 -16.12
C GLU A 14 8.93 1.55 -15.93
N LEU A 15 8.83 0.50 -15.12
CA LEU A 15 9.93 -0.42 -14.95
C LEU A 15 10.01 -1.24 -16.24
N ASP A 16 11.18 -1.30 -16.86
CA ASP A 16 11.43 -2.16 -18.01
C ASP A 16 12.92 -2.51 -18.01
N PHE A 17 13.23 -3.75 -17.69
CA PHE A 17 14.59 -4.29 -17.78
C PHE A 17 14.56 -5.80 -17.99
N ILE A 18 15.64 -6.32 -18.57
CA ILE A 18 15.83 -7.76 -18.76
C ILE A 18 16.64 -8.30 -17.58
N ASN A 19 16.12 -9.33 -16.89
CA ASN A 19 16.83 -9.96 -15.80
C ASN A 19 17.97 -10.88 -16.30
N TYR A 20 18.75 -11.44 -15.38
CA TYR A 20 19.85 -12.36 -15.72
C TYR A 20 19.41 -13.63 -16.46
N SER A 21 18.12 -13.99 -16.37
CA SER A 21 17.51 -15.14 -17.04
C SER A 21 16.91 -14.79 -18.41
N GLY A 22 17.02 -13.54 -18.87
CA GLY A 22 16.46 -13.08 -20.14
C GLY A 22 14.97 -12.71 -20.10
N GLU A 23 14.35 -12.65 -18.91
CA GLU A 23 12.95 -12.26 -18.78
C GLU A 23 12.79 -10.74 -18.69
N HIS A 24 11.79 -10.21 -19.38
CA HIS A 24 11.38 -8.81 -19.28
C HIS A 24 10.60 -8.59 -17.99
N ILE A 25 11.18 -7.83 -17.06
CA ILE A 25 10.54 -7.46 -15.80
C ILE A 25 9.99 -6.05 -15.91
N THR A 26 8.66 -5.96 -15.95
CA THR A 26 7.92 -4.69 -16.00
C THR A 26 7.18 -4.36 -14.70
N THR A 27 7.24 -5.27 -13.72
CA THR A 27 6.46 -5.22 -12.50
C THR A 27 7.33 -5.24 -11.25
N THR A 28 6.99 -4.40 -10.26
CA THR A 28 7.71 -4.37 -8.98
C THR A 28 7.29 -5.48 -8.01
N HIS A 29 6.13 -6.11 -8.23
CA HIS A 29 5.53 -7.11 -7.34
C HIS A 29 5.41 -6.67 -5.87
N SER A 30 5.47 -5.37 -5.60
CA SER A 30 5.37 -4.81 -4.27
C SER A 30 4.94 -3.36 -4.38
N VAL A 31 3.87 -3.04 -3.67
CA VAL A 31 3.35 -1.66 -3.61
C VAL A 31 4.37 -0.74 -2.93
N TYR A 32 5.11 -1.24 -1.93
CA TYR A 32 6.15 -0.48 -1.24
C TYR A 32 7.31 -0.13 -2.16
N MET A 33 7.77 -1.11 -2.94
CA MET A 33 8.84 -0.89 -3.93
C MET A 33 8.36 0.05 -5.04
N GLY A 34 7.10 -0.05 -5.48
CA GLY A 34 6.52 0.87 -6.45
C GLY A 34 6.41 2.31 -5.93
N ALA A 35 6.04 2.50 -4.66
CA ALA A 35 6.01 3.80 -4.01
C ALA A 35 7.41 4.43 -3.92
N LEU A 36 8.42 3.63 -3.57
CA LEU A 36 9.82 4.06 -3.54
C LEU A 36 10.34 4.37 -4.96
N LEU A 37 10.05 3.52 -5.94
CA LEU A 37 10.55 3.66 -7.31
C LEU A 37 9.99 4.91 -7.99
N LYS A 38 8.67 5.18 -7.86
CA LYS A 38 8.02 6.33 -8.51
C LYS A 38 8.13 7.60 -7.67
N GLY A 39 7.85 7.51 -6.37
CA GLY A 39 7.74 8.65 -5.45
C GLY A 39 8.94 8.86 -4.52
N GLY A 40 9.95 8.00 -4.58
CA GLY A 40 11.13 8.10 -3.73
C GLY A 40 10.83 7.82 -2.26
N ILE A 41 11.77 8.21 -1.42
CA ILE A 41 11.65 8.11 0.03
C ILE A 41 10.43 8.88 0.56
N VAL A 42 10.11 10.02 -0.07
CA VAL A 42 8.96 10.85 0.30
C VAL A 42 7.65 10.10 0.05
N GLY A 43 7.49 9.51 -1.13
CA GLY A 43 6.31 8.71 -1.47
C GLY A 43 6.14 7.49 -0.57
N LEU A 44 7.24 6.79 -0.25
CA LEU A 44 7.23 5.67 0.68
C LEU A 44 6.84 6.11 2.10
N LEU A 45 7.42 7.20 2.61
CA LEU A 45 7.10 7.71 3.96
C LEU A 45 5.63 8.14 4.07
N LEU A 46 5.07 8.79 3.04
CA LEU A 46 3.65 9.13 3.02
C LEU A 46 2.75 7.89 3.03
N LEU A 47 3.09 6.86 2.26
CA LEU A 47 2.37 5.59 2.27
C LEU A 47 2.43 4.93 3.66
N LEU A 48 3.62 4.87 4.27
CA LEU A 48 3.81 4.33 5.61
C LEU A 48 3.06 5.13 6.68
N ALA A 49 2.98 6.46 6.55
CA ALA A 49 2.21 7.31 7.45
C ALA A 49 0.71 6.96 7.40
N ILE A 50 0.14 6.79 6.20
CA ILE A 50 -1.27 6.40 6.04
C ILE A 50 -1.52 5.00 6.65
N ILE A 51 -0.62 4.05 6.40
CA ILE A 51 -0.69 2.70 6.98
C ILE A 51 -0.63 2.75 8.51
N ALA A 52 0.31 3.52 9.06
CA ALA A 52 0.47 3.67 10.50
C ALA A 52 -0.77 4.29 11.13
N CYS A 53 -1.38 5.31 10.51
CA CYS A 53 -2.64 5.89 10.96
C CYS A 53 -3.78 4.85 10.95
N GLY A 54 -3.89 4.04 9.88
CA GLY A 54 -4.87 2.97 9.78
C GLY A 54 -4.71 1.90 10.85
N LEU A 55 -3.48 1.40 11.03
CA LEU A 55 -3.13 0.42 12.05
C LEU A 55 -3.38 0.97 13.47
N TRP A 56 -3.01 2.21 13.72
CA TRP A 56 -3.25 2.88 15.00
C TRP A 56 -4.74 2.97 15.31
N GLN A 57 -5.57 3.37 14.33
CA GLN A 57 -7.01 3.45 14.50
C GLN A 57 -7.65 2.07 14.73
N ALA A 58 -7.27 1.07 13.93
CA ALA A 58 -7.73 -0.31 14.09
C ALA A 58 -7.34 -0.87 15.47
N TRP A 59 -6.11 -0.60 15.90
CA TRP A 59 -5.60 -1.03 17.21
C TRP A 59 -6.39 -0.40 18.36
N ARG A 60 -6.68 0.91 18.30
CA ARG A 60 -7.52 1.58 19.31
C ARG A 60 -8.92 0.97 19.41
N LYS A 61 -9.49 0.51 18.30
CA LYS A 61 -10.84 -0.06 18.20
C LYS A 61 -10.89 -1.58 18.42
N ARG A 62 -9.75 -2.24 18.65
CA ARG A 62 -9.66 -3.71 18.75
C ARG A 62 -10.52 -4.33 19.87
N HIS A 63 -10.82 -3.54 20.90
CA HIS A 63 -11.65 -3.96 22.05
C HIS A 63 -13.13 -3.64 21.87
N THR A 64 -13.51 -3.02 20.75
CA THR A 64 -14.91 -2.74 20.35
C THR A 64 -15.31 -3.73 19.25
N ASP A 65 -16.54 -3.64 18.75
CA ASP A 65 -17.15 -4.52 17.73
C ASP A 65 -16.30 -4.75 16.45
N SER A 66 -15.32 -3.88 16.21
CA SER A 66 -14.42 -3.86 15.04
C SER A 66 -13.17 -4.75 15.23
N ARG A 67 -13.29 -5.91 15.88
CA ARG A 67 -12.16 -6.81 16.19
C ARG A 67 -11.39 -7.29 14.95
N TYR A 68 -12.09 -7.47 13.83
CA TYR A 68 -11.55 -8.04 12.59
C TYR A 68 -10.83 -7.01 11.72
N SER A 69 -11.06 -5.71 11.94
CA SER A 69 -10.53 -4.66 11.07
C SER A 69 -9.00 -4.59 11.13
N LEU A 70 -8.41 -4.88 12.30
CA LEU A 70 -6.96 -4.99 12.43
C LEU A 70 -6.40 -6.19 11.65
N ALA A 71 -7.06 -7.35 11.74
CA ALA A 71 -6.62 -8.57 11.06
C ALA A 71 -6.71 -8.44 9.54
N ILE A 72 -7.80 -7.87 9.02
CA ILE A 72 -8.00 -7.65 7.58
C ILE A 72 -7.00 -6.61 7.07
N LEU A 73 -6.75 -5.53 7.81
CA LEU A 73 -5.75 -4.53 7.44
C LEU A 73 -4.35 -5.15 7.42
N PHE A 74 -3.99 -5.93 8.44
CA PHE A 74 -2.70 -6.61 8.49
C PHE A 74 -2.52 -7.60 7.32
N TYR A 75 -3.55 -8.40 7.01
CA TYR A 75 -3.55 -9.28 5.85
C TYR A 75 -3.30 -8.50 4.55
N ALA A 76 -3.99 -7.37 4.34
CA ALA A 76 -3.79 -6.53 3.17
C ALA A 76 -2.36 -5.98 3.08
N LEU A 77 -1.75 -5.58 4.21
CA LEU A 77 -0.36 -5.10 4.25
C LEU A 77 0.65 -6.17 3.83
N VAL A 78 0.46 -7.42 4.28
CA VAL A 78 1.30 -8.55 3.89
C VAL A 78 1.10 -8.89 2.41
N PHE A 79 -0.15 -8.91 1.95
CA PHE A 79 -0.47 -9.18 0.54
C PHE A 79 0.19 -8.16 -0.40
N MET A 80 0.15 -6.88 -0.05
CA MET A 80 0.79 -5.80 -0.81
C MET A 80 2.32 -5.87 -0.86
N ALA A 81 2.95 -6.63 0.04
CA ALA A 81 4.40 -6.83 0.01
C ALA A 81 4.83 -7.66 -1.19
N SER A 82 3.99 -8.63 -1.59
CA SER A 82 4.27 -9.61 -2.64
C SER A 82 3.46 -9.41 -3.93
N GLN A 83 2.46 -8.51 -3.90
CA GLN A 83 1.61 -8.21 -5.05
C GLN A 83 1.34 -6.72 -5.19
N GLY A 84 1.29 -6.27 -6.44
CA GLY A 84 0.94 -4.90 -6.80
C GLY A 84 2.09 -4.07 -7.35
N MET A 85 1.71 -3.03 -8.08
CA MET A 85 2.63 -2.15 -8.78
C MET A 85 2.64 -0.76 -8.16
N PHE A 86 1.49 -0.10 -8.14
CA PHE A 86 1.38 1.26 -7.63
C PHE A 86 -0.06 1.57 -7.24
N ILE A 87 -0.27 2.07 -6.02
CA ILE A 87 -1.60 2.15 -5.41
C ILE A 87 -2.43 3.34 -5.89
N ILE A 88 -1.78 4.40 -6.41
CA ILE A 88 -2.43 5.63 -6.91
C ILE A 88 -2.69 5.54 -8.43
N SER A 89 -2.52 4.36 -9.02
CA SER A 89 -2.87 4.11 -10.43
C SER A 89 -4.34 3.68 -10.58
N ASN A 90 -4.72 3.19 -11.75
CA ASN A 90 -6.05 2.67 -12.03
C ASN A 90 -6.54 1.69 -10.93
N PRO A 91 -7.85 1.70 -10.60
CA PRO A 91 -8.45 0.89 -9.54
C PRO A 91 -8.47 -0.60 -9.92
N ARG A 92 -7.30 -1.23 -9.78
CA ARG A 92 -7.08 -2.67 -9.93
C ARG A 92 -7.38 -3.40 -8.62
N GLU A 93 -7.25 -4.72 -8.61
CA GLU A 93 -7.49 -5.57 -7.43
C GLU A 93 -6.78 -5.07 -6.17
N THR A 94 -5.49 -4.69 -6.30
CA THR A 94 -4.67 -4.17 -5.19
C THR A 94 -5.16 -2.84 -4.62
N TRP A 95 -5.89 -2.04 -5.43
CA TRP A 95 -6.50 -0.79 -4.97
C TRP A 95 -7.61 -1.09 -3.96
N VAL A 96 -8.56 -1.97 -4.32
CA VAL A 96 -9.68 -2.32 -3.44
C VAL A 96 -9.18 -3.01 -2.18
N LEU A 97 -8.21 -3.94 -2.32
CA LEU A 97 -7.63 -4.66 -1.18
C LEU A 97 -6.92 -3.75 -0.18
N PHE A 98 -6.47 -2.56 -0.58
CA PHE A 98 -5.87 -1.60 0.34
C PHE A 98 -6.89 -0.62 0.92
N TRP A 99 -7.66 0.04 0.06
CA TRP A 99 -8.53 1.13 0.48
C TRP A 99 -9.74 0.66 1.29
N LEU A 100 -10.26 -0.55 1.02
CA LEU A 100 -11.41 -1.09 1.75
C LEU A 100 -11.06 -1.41 3.23
N PRO A 101 -10.01 -2.20 3.54
CA PRO A 101 -9.61 -2.45 4.93
C PRO A 101 -9.20 -1.18 5.67
N LEU A 102 -8.52 -0.26 4.97
CA LEU A 102 -8.14 1.03 5.53
C LEU A 102 -9.38 1.88 5.85
N GLY A 103 -10.36 1.94 4.94
CA GLY A 103 -11.63 2.63 5.16
C GLY A 103 -12.41 2.06 6.35
N ILE A 104 -12.44 0.74 6.50
CA ILE A 104 -13.04 0.07 7.66
C ILE A 104 -12.29 0.43 8.95
N ALA A 105 -10.95 0.43 8.93
CA ALA A 105 -10.15 0.81 10.11
C ALA A 105 -10.40 2.27 10.54
N LEU A 106 -10.58 3.18 9.57
CA LEU A 106 -10.82 4.60 9.80
C LEU A 106 -12.28 4.93 10.12
N SER A 107 -13.24 4.10 9.71
CA SER A 107 -14.68 4.34 9.92
C SER A 107 -15.02 4.42 11.41
N LYS A 108 -15.95 5.32 11.79
CA LYS A 108 -16.50 5.31 13.15
C LYS A 108 -17.39 4.08 13.27
N GLY A 109 -17.30 3.36 14.39
CA GLY A 109 -18.24 2.29 14.69
C GLY A 109 -19.67 2.82 14.50
N VAL A 110 -20.52 2.02 13.86
CA VAL A 110 -21.94 2.38 13.70
C VAL A 110 -22.46 2.59 15.11
N ALA A 111 -22.74 3.84 15.47
CA ALA A 111 -23.41 4.14 16.72
C ALA A 111 -24.78 3.50 16.62
N GLU A 112 -24.96 2.38 17.31
CA GLU A 112 -26.25 1.72 17.44
C GLU A 112 -27.18 2.74 18.10
N LYS A 113 -28.01 3.40 17.27
CA LYS A 113 -29.15 4.16 17.78
C LYS A 113 -30.11 3.12 18.34
N ARG A 114 -29.95 2.86 19.63
CA ARG A 114 -30.83 2.04 20.45
C ARG A 114 -32.22 2.64 20.51
#